data_AF-A0A1Y0HNK6-F1
#
_entry.id   AF-A0A1Y0HNK6-F1
#
_cell.length_a   1.000
_cell.length_b   1.000
_cell.length_c   1.000
_cell.angle_alpha   90.00
_cell.angle_beta   90.00
_cell.angle_gamma   90.00
#
_symmetry.space_group_name_H-M   'P 1'
#
loop_
_entity.id
_entity.type
_entity.pdbx_description
1 polymer ?
#
loop_
_entity_poly.entity_id
_entity_poly.type
_entity_poly.pdbx_seq_one_letter_code
_entity_poly.pdbx_strand_id
1 'polypeptide(L)'
;MYIDGDILELDIEMDLEEVKALQAFVKDRLGYIEEISLLRSGTGLPTTSALFSLLFCMKKVKPSLKIDFMNTLSLDLESFGMMYWNTHE
;
A
#
# COMPACT_ATOMS: atom_id res chain seq x y z
N MET A 1 -3.12 -4.26 11.15
CA MET A 1 -1.67 -4.32 10.89
C MET A 1 -1.04 -5.35 11.81
N TYR A 2 -0.36 -6.34 11.25
CA TYR A 2 0.39 -7.38 11.97
C TYR A 2 1.76 -7.56 11.32
N ILE A 3 2.76 -7.99 12.10
CA ILE A 3 4.11 -8.27 11.59
C ILE A 3 4.48 -9.70 11.93
N ASP A 4 4.89 -10.43 10.90
CA ASP A 4 5.48 -11.75 11.02
C ASP A 4 6.89 -11.71 10.44
N GLY A 5 7.91 -11.64 11.31
CA GLY A 5 9.30 -11.50 10.88
C GLY A 5 9.55 -10.22 10.07
N ASP A 6 9.86 -10.39 8.78
CA ASP A 6 10.10 -9.32 7.80
C ASP A 6 8.88 -9.02 6.89
N ILE A 7 7.74 -9.67 7.16
CA ILE A 7 6.48 -9.49 6.43
C ILE A 7 5.56 -8.57 7.22
N LEU A 8 5.08 -7.52 6.55
CA LEU A 8 4.08 -6.60 7.08
C LEU A 8 2.71 -6.91 6.47
N GLU A 9 1.78 -7.38 7.29
CA GLU A 9 0.41 -7.63 6.89
C GLU A 9 -0.48 -6.41 7.18
N LEU A 10 -1.13 -5.93 6.12
CA LEU A 10 -1.98 -4.76 6.13
C LEU A 10 -3.39 -5.14 5.70
N ASP A 11 -4.39 -4.48 6.27
CA ASP A 11 -5.74 -4.53 5.72
C ASP A 11 -5.84 -3.51 4.58
N ILE A 12 -6.44 -3.88 3.45
CA ILE A 12 -6.69 -2.94 2.37
C ILE A 12 -7.75 -1.89 2.75
N GLU A 13 -8.63 -2.22 3.70
CA GLU A 13 -9.75 -1.38 4.11
C GLU A 13 -9.38 -0.36 5.21
N MET A 14 -8.09 -0.13 5.46
CA MET A 14 -7.59 0.84 6.45
C MET A 14 -8.05 2.28 6.18
N ASP A 15 -8.61 2.93 7.20
CA ASP A 15 -8.99 4.33 7.13
C ASP A 15 -7.80 5.30 7.12
N LEU A 16 -8.06 6.60 6.97
CA LEU A 16 -7.00 7.61 6.88
C LEU A 16 -6.15 7.72 8.15
N GLU A 17 -6.73 7.57 9.34
CA GLU A 17 -5.98 7.64 10.61
C GLU A 17 -5.11 6.41 10.80
N GLU A 18 -5.61 5.24 10.40
CA GLU A 18 -4.84 4.00 10.37
C GLU A 18 -3.66 4.09 9.39
N VAL A 19 -3.85 4.70 8.21
CA VAL A 19 -2.77 4.94 7.24
C VAL A 19 -1.71 5.91 7.81
N LYS A 20 -2.10 6.95 8.56
CA LYS A 20 -1.14 7.83 9.24
C LYS A 20 -0.35 7.09 10.31
N ALA A 21 -1.00 6.23 11.09
CA ALA A 21 -0.34 5.40 12.08
C ALA A 21 0.66 4.44 11.41
N LEU A 22 0.27 3.84 10.29
CA LEU A 22 1.14 3.01 9.46
C LEU A 22 2.36 3.80 8.96
N GLN A 23 2.17 5.01 8.43
CA GLN A 23 3.27 5.86 7.97
C GLN A 23 4.30 6.12 9.08
N ALA A 24 3.84 6.50 10.28
CA ALA A 24 4.71 6.71 11.43
C ALA A 24 5.42 5.41 11.84
N PHE A 25 4.72 4.28 11.75
CA PHE A 25 5.26 2.97 12.08
C PHE A 25 6.39 2.53 11.12
N VAL A 26 6.17 2.66 9.80
CA VAL A 26 7.11 2.15 8.79
C VAL A 26 8.31 3.07 8.59
N LYS A 27 8.20 4.36 8.92
CA LYS A 27 9.26 5.36 8.68
C LYS A 27 10.65 4.92 9.15
N ASP A 28 10.73 4.36 10.36
CA ASP A 28 12.00 3.94 10.97
C ASP A 28 12.28 2.43 10.80
N ARG A 29 11.33 1.68 10.22
CA ARG A 29 11.36 0.21 10.15
C ARG A 29 11.41 -0.34 8.74
N LEU A 30 11.22 0.49 7.72
CA LEU A 30 11.18 0.10 6.31
C LEU A 30 12.41 -0.70 5.88
N GLY A 31 13.57 -0.41 6.47
CA GLY A 31 14.80 -1.15 6.20
C GLY A 31 14.69 -2.66 6.45
N TYR A 32 13.89 -3.07 7.43
CA TYR A 32 13.74 -4.46 7.86
C TYR A 32 12.53 -5.18 7.25
N ILE A 33 11.65 -4.46 6.57
CA ILE A 33 10.46 -5.03 5.92
C ILE A 33 10.86 -5.47 4.52
N GLU A 34 10.77 -6.76 4.22
CA GLU A 34 11.05 -7.31 2.89
C GLU A 34 9.78 -7.49 2.05
N GLU A 35 8.63 -7.66 2.70
CA GLU A 35 7.35 -7.92 2.03
C GLU A 35 6.18 -7.22 2.70
N ILE A 36 5.25 -6.72 1.89
CA ILE A 36 3.94 -6.25 2.33
C ILE A 36 2.86 -7.14 1.72
N SER A 37 2.10 -7.78 2.60
CA SER A 37 0.92 -8.56 2.24
C SER A 37 -0.34 -7.75 2.55
N LEU A 38 -1.24 -7.62 1.56
CA LEU A 38 -2.52 -6.92 1.72
C LEU A 38 -3.65 -7.93 1.86
N LEU A 39 -4.25 -7.97 3.04
CA LEU A 39 -5.41 -8.75 3.38
C LEU A 39 -6.69 -8.01 2.95
N ARG A 40 -7.69 -8.79 2.53
CA ARG A 40 -9.03 -8.28 2.20
C ARG A 40 -10.00 -8.79 3.27
N SER A 41 -10.53 -7.90 4.08
CA SER A 41 -11.45 -8.24 5.18
C SER A 41 -12.93 -8.04 4.82
N GLY A 42 -13.25 -7.15 3.88
CA GLY A 42 -14.62 -6.85 3.45
C GLY A 42 -14.86 -6.90 1.93
N THR A 43 -15.32 -5.78 1.36
CA THR A 43 -15.55 -5.62 -0.10
C THR A 43 -14.29 -5.85 -0.94
N GLY A 44 -13.12 -5.79 -0.30
CA GLY A 44 -11.83 -5.92 -0.96
C GLY A 44 -11.45 -4.66 -1.74
N LEU A 45 -12.19 -3.57 -1.55
CA LEU A 45 -11.87 -2.26 -2.07
C LEU A 45 -11.14 -1.44 -1.00
N PRO A 46 -10.10 -0.68 -1.39
CA PRO A 46 -9.48 0.29 -0.51
C PRO A 46 -10.50 1.32 -0.03
N THR A 47 -10.43 1.76 1.22
CA THR A 47 -11.31 2.84 1.74
C THR A 47 -10.73 4.24 1.48
N THR A 48 -9.44 4.31 1.13
CA THR A 48 -8.73 5.57 0.85
C THR A 48 -7.58 5.38 -0.15
N SER A 49 -7.33 6.39 -0.98
CA SER A 49 -6.17 6.43 -1.88
C SER A 49 -4.84 6.71 -1.17
N ALA A 50 -4.89 7.12 0.11
CA ALA A 50 -3.72 7.40 0.93
C ALA A 50 -2.85 6.14 1.13
N LEU A 51 -3.47 4.97 1.28
CA LEU A 51 -2.76 3.70 1.41
C LEU A 51 -1.89 3.43 0.17
N PHE A 52 -2.43 3.57 -1.04
CA PHE A 52 -1.65 3.40 -2.27
C PHE A 52 -0.52 4.41 -2.40
N SER A 53 -0.80 5.67 -2.06
CA SER A 53 0.21 6.73 -2.08
C SER A 53 1.37 6.37 -1.15
N LEU A 54 1.08 5.84 0.04
CA LEU A 54 2.09 5.38 0.99
C LEU A 54 2.87 4.16 0.45
N LEU A 55 2.18 3.13 -0.04
CA LEU A 55 2.82 1.92 -0.58
C LEU A 55 3.74 2.25 -1.77
N PHE A 56 3.31 3.16 -2.65
CA PHE A 56 4.11 3.64 -3.77
C PHE A 56 5.36 4.40 -3.29
N CYS A 57 5.22 5.29 -2.30
CA CYS A 57 6.35 5.97 -1.68
C CYS A 57 7.33 4.99 -1.02
N MET A 58 6.83 3.97 -0.32
CA MET A 58 7.66 2.92 0.29
C MET A 58 8.45 2.15 -0.78
N LYS A 59 7.80 1.77 -1.89
CA LYS A 59 8.47 1.10 -3.02
C LYS A 59 9.51 1.99 -3.70
N LYS A 60 9.28 3.31 -3.77
CA LYS A 60 10.30 4.26 -4.26
C LYS A 60 11.53 4.31 -3.36
N VAL A 61 11.33 4.29 -2.04
CA VAL A 61 12.45 4.33 -1.07
C VAL A 61 13.18 2.99 -0.99
N LYS A 62 12.45 1.87 -1.02
CA LYS A 62 13.01 0.50 -1.04
C LYS A 62 12.49 -0.25 -2.28
N PRO A 63 13.15 -0.13 -3.44
CA PRO A 63 12.71 -0.81 -4.67
C PRO A 63 12.64 -2.34 -4.58
N SER A 64 13.45 -2.95 -3.70
CA SER A 64 13.45 -4.39 -3.45
C SER A 64 12.22 -4.88 -2.67
N LEU A 65 11.48 -3.99 -2.00
CA LEU A 65 10.31 -4.32 -1.18
C LEU A 65 9.24 -5.04 -2.01
N LYS A 66 8.86 -6.26 -1.64
CA LYS A 66 7.84 -7.02 -2.35
C LYS A 66 6.45 -6.52 -1.96
N ILE A 67 5.64 -6.21 -2.98
CA ILE A 67 4.24 -5.80 -2.82
C ILE A 67 3.48 -6.40 -4.01
N ASP A 68 3.10 -7.67 -3.91
CA ASP A 68 2.51 -8.43 -5.03
C ASP A 68 1.17 -7.87 -5.50
N PHE A 69 0.48 -7.16 -4.60
CA PHE A 69 -0.73 -6.43 -4.90
C PHE A 69 -0.57 -5.43 -6.07
N MET A 70 0.58 -4.75 -6.20
CA MET A 70 0.79 -3.79 -7.30
C MET A 70 0.91 -4.47 -8.67
N ASN A 71 1.25 -5.76 -8.70
CA ASN A 71 1.42 -6.54 -9.93
C ASN A 71 0.13 -7.29 -10.33
N THR A 72 -0.81 -7.43 -9.40
CA THR A 72 -2.04 -8.24 -9.56
C THR A 72 -3.29 -7.38 -9.67
N LEU A 73 -3.11 -6.10 -10.01
CA LEU A 73 -4.11 -5.05 -9.92
C LEU A 73 -5.20 -5.18 -11.01
N SER A 74 -6.13 -6.11 -10.82
CA SER A 74 -7.47 -6.11 -11.42
C SER A 74 -8.48 -5.55 -10.41
N LEU A 75 -8.14 -4.39 -9.83
CA LEU A 75 -9.10 -3.65 -9.03
C LEU A 75 -10.05 -2.93 -9.99
N ASP A 76 -11.33 -3.20 -9.84
CA ASP A 76 -12.38 -2.41 -10.44
C ASP A 76 -12.44 -1.04 -9.74
N LEU A 77 -11.55 -0.14 -10.15
CA LEU A 77 -11.38 1.21 -9.59
C LEU A 77 -12.37 2.21 -10.18
N GLU A 78 -13.50 1.78 -10.75
CA GLU A 78 -14.53 2.69 -11.27
C GLU A 78 -15.01 3.72 -10.23
N SER A 79 -14.88 3.39 -8.94
CA SER A 79 -15.18 4.27 -7.80
C SER A 79 -14.09 5.30 -7.48
N PHE A 80 -12.87 5.14 -7.99
CA PHE A 80 -11.76 6.05 -7.78
C PHE A 80 -11.52 6.90 -9.03
N GLY A 81 -11.40 8.21 -8.85
CA GLY A 81 -11.00 9.11 -9.94
C GLY A 81 -9.62 8.72 -10.48
N MET A 82 -9.58 8.14 -11.68
CA MET A 82 -8.33 7.80 -12.36
C MET A 82 -7.68 9.07 -12.92
N MET A 83 -6.44 9.35 -12.50
CA MET A 83 -5.66 10.48 -13.03
C MET A 83 -4.57 9.95 -13.97
N TYR A 84 -4.70 10.25 -15.25
CA TYR A 84 -3.70 9.90 -16.26
C TYR A 84 -2.57 10.94 -16.26
N TRP A 85 -1.32 10.49 -16.12
CA TRP A 85 -0.14 11.34 -16.25
C TRP A 85 0.43 11.21 -17.67
N ASN A 86 0.08 12.17 -18.53
CA ASN A 86 0.63 12.25 -19.88
C ASN A 86 1.91 13.09 -19.85
N THR A 87 3.03 12.51 -20.29
CA THR A 87 4.30 13.23 -20.49
C THR A 87 4.55 13.31 -21.98
N HIS A 88 4.80 14.51 -22.50
CA HIS A 88 5.38 14.67 -23.83
C HIS A 88 6.91 14.75 -23.66
N GLU A 89 7.66 14.00 -24.47
CA GLU A 89 9.13 14.10 -24.57
C GLU A 89 9.59 15.52 -24.93
#